data_AF-A0A1L7WCG9-F1
#
_entry.id   AF-A0A1L7WCG9-F1
#
_cell.length_a   1.000
_cell.length_b   1.000
_cell.length_c   1.000
_cell.angle_alpha   90.00
_cell.angle_beta   90.00
_cell.angle_gamma   90.00
#
_symmetry.space_group_name_H-M   'P 1'
#
loop_
_entity.id
_entity.type
_entity.pdbx_description
1 polymer ?
#
loop_
_entity_poly.entity_id
_entity_poly.type
_entity_poly.pdbx_seq_one_letter_code
_entity_poly.pdbx_strand_id
1 'polypeptide(L)'
;MRALWYDVFKEGKSIADAPPSMLEEENELAWSSNVHENNTRFNTVIVDESEDIAGAVVHLSGIESYSKLLDFISKVPWIQHDFAYGKAFPFGNFVSVQKLFHQDGKYRGVPMIDRPRPFNTSPTITWYVILSAKKTDGYDDDYGLDDALQGFRLLKSNIAEEVFDLEDPEQGKILRIKANDREEVKSYVKEFASVRQGAVDVLILRTKSTCVWDFSFF
;
A
#
# COMPACT_ATOMS: atom_id res chain seq x y z
N MET A 1 15.09 -1.16 -8.33
CA MET A 1 14.31 -1.39 -7.10
C MET A 1 12.82 -1.46 -7.43
N ARG A 2 12.00 -1.92 -6.48
CA ARG A 2 10.53 -1.83 -6.53
C ARG A 2 10.08 -0.80 -5.50
N ALA A 3 8.98 -0.12 -5.79
CA ALA A 3 8.41 0.85 -4.88
C ALA A 3 6.89 0.87 -4.97
N LEU A 4 6.25 1.12 -3.84
CA LEU A 4 4.84 1.45 -3.76
C LEU A 4 4.76 2.96 -3.62
N TRP A 5 4.24 3.63 -4.63
CA TRP A 5 3.88 5.04 -4.52
C TRP A 5 2.38 5.14 -4.30
N TYR A 6 1.97 6.12 -3.52
CA TYR A 6 0.56 6.50 -3.44
C TYR A 6 0.43 8.02 -3.46
N ASP A 7 -0.74 8.47 -3.90
CA ASP A 7 -1.26 9.81 -3.70
C ASP A 7 -2.69 9.75 -3.13
N VAL A 8 -3.01 10.73 -2.29
CA VAL A 8 -4.36 10.94 -1.75
C VAL A 8 -4.67 12.43 -1.83
N PHE A 9 -5.80 12.77 -2.44
CA PHE A 9 -6.27 14.14 -2.61
C PHE A 9 -6.51 14.81 -1.25
N LYS A 10 -6.12 16.08 -1.15
CA LYS A 10 -6.23 16.84 0.10
C LYS A 10 -7.68 17.20 0.40
N GLU A 11 -8.00 17.42 1.68
CA GLU A 11 -9.27 18.03 2.12
C GLU A 11 -10.55 17.29 1.67
N GLY A 12 -10.45 15.98 1.37
CA GLY A 12 -11.59 15.20 0.87
C GLY A 12 -11.98 15.54 -0.58
N LYS A 13 -11.09 16.23 -1.31
CA LYS A 13 -11.23 16.47 -2.74
C LYS A 13 -11.35 15.15 -3.50
N SER A 14 -12.01 15.24 -4.63
CA SER A 14 -12.20 14.18 -5.62
C SER A 14 -11.66 14.63 -6.97
N ILE A 15 -11.69 13.73 -7.97
CA ILE A 15 -11.36 14.10 -9.36
C ILE A 15 -12.21 15.29 -9.84
N ALA A 16 -13.48 15.39 -9.42
CA ALA A 16 -14.38 16.45 -9.87
C ALA A 16 -13.92 17.85 -9.46
N ASP A 17 -13.03 17.95 -8.47
CA ASP A 17 -12.47 19.21 -7.99
C ASP A 17 -11.18 19.60 -8.72
N ALA A 18 -10.64 18.74 -9.59
CA ALA A 18 -9.44 18.99 -10.36
C ALA A 18 -9.72 19.95 -11.54
N PRO A 19 -8.89 21.00 -11.73
CA PRO A 19 -8.94 21.83 -12.93
C PRO A 19 -8.74 21.02 -14.22
N PRO A 20 -9.43 21.32 -15.33
CA PRO A 20 -9.28 20.60 -16.60
C PRO A 20 -7.84 20.51 -17.11
N SER A 21 -7.04 21.57 -16.98
CA SER A 21 -5.63 21.57 -17.40
C SER A 21 -4.79 20.56 -16.62
N MET A 22 -5.10 20.33 -15.35
CA MET A 22 -4.41 19.34 -14.52
C MET A 22 -4.78 17.93 -14.93
N LEU A 23 -6.04 17.70 -15.31
CA LEU A 23 -6.50 16.43 -15.86
C LEU A 23 -5.82 16.12 -17.20
N GLU A 24 -5.63 17.12 -18.05
CA GLU A 24 -4.87 17.00 -19.30
C GLU A 24 -3.42 16.60 -19.03
N GLU A 25 -2.72 17.28 -18.11
CA GLU A 25 -1.34 16.96 -17.72
C GLU A 25 -1.21 15.54 -17.13
N GLU A 26 -2.14 15.13 -16.27
CA GLU A 26 -2.16 13.77 -15.71
C GLU A 26 -2.37 12.72 -16.80
N ASN A 27 -3.28 13.00 -17.75
CA ASN A 27 -3.52 12.09 -18.85
C ASN A 27 -2.27 11.93 -19.73
N GLU A 28 -1.58 13.03 -20.06
CA GLU A 28 -0.31 12.98 -20.79
C GLU A 28 0.76 12.18 -20.03
N LEU A 29 0.87 12.37 -18.71
CA LEU A 29 1.80 11.59 -17.88
C LEU A 29 1.43 10.08 -17.87
N ALA A 30 0.15 9.75 -17.69
CA ALA A 30 -0.34 8.38 -17.69
C ALA A 30 -0.12 7.69 -19.04
N TRP A 31 -0.32 8.38 -20.17
CA TRP A 31 0.00 7.87 -21.49
C TRP A 31 1.50 7.68 -21.69
N SER A 32 2.31 8.68 -21.35
CA SER A 32 3.76 8.64 -21.56
C SER A 32 4.44 7.54 -20.73
N SER A 33 4.04 7.39 -19.46
CA SER A 33 4.56 6.34 -18.57
C SER A 33 4.19 4.92 -19.02
N ASN A 34 3.01 4.72 -19.59
CA ASN A 34 2.62 3.42 -20.17
C ASN A 34 3.40 3.05 -21.43
N VAL A 35 3.81 4.05 -22.23
CA VAL A 35 4.52 3.82 -23.51
C VAL A 35 6.04 3.74 -23.30
N HIS A 36 6.58 4.52 -22.37
CA HIS A 36 8.03 4.75 -22.26
C HIS A 36 8.65 4.33 -20.92
N GLU A 37 7.86 4.07 -19.88
CA GLU A 37 8.36 3.71 -18.55
C GLU A 37 7.93 2.29 -18.12
N ASN A 38 8.56 1.80 -17.04
CA ASN A 38 8.32 0.47 -16.52
C ASN A 38 6.86 0.35 -16.02
N ASN A 39 6.04 -0.35 -16.81
CA ASN A 39 4.64 -0.70 -16.57
C ASN A 39 4.29 -0.84 -15.07
N THR A 40 3.28 -0.09 -14.64
CA THR A 40 2.84 -0.05 -13.24
C THR A 40 1.48 -0.69 -13.06
N ARG A 41 1.30 -1.45 -11.97
CA ARG A 41 -0.05 -1.80 -11.52
C ARG A 41 -0.61 -0.60 -10.78
N PHE A 42 -1.63 -0.01 -11.35
CA PHE A 42 -2.36 1.12 -10.79
C PHE A 42 -3.65 0.62 -10.12
N ASN A 43 -3.92 1.08 -8.90
CA ASN A 43 -5.18 0.87 -8.20
C ASN A 43 -5.73 2.21 -7.71
N THR A 44 -6.98 2.47 -8.04
CA THR A 44 -7.68 3.69 -7.63
C THR A 44 -7.92 3.66 -6.13
N VAL A 45 -7.45 4.70 -5.42
CA VAL A 45 -7.85 4.96 -4.05
C VAL A 45 -9.24 5.58 -4.07
N ILE A 46 -10.12 5.04 -3.25
CA ILE A 46 -11.49 5.55 -3.11
C ILE A 46 -11.76 5.96 -1.66
N VAL A 47 -12.68 6.90 -1.50
CA VAL A 47 -13.22 7.28 -0.19
C VAL A 47 -13.86 6.04 0.47
N ASP A 48 -13.89 5.96 1.80
CA ASP A 48 -14.48 4.80 2.48
C ASP A 48 -16.01 4.74 2.35
N GLU A 49 -16.66 5.90 2.43
CA GLU A 49 -18.12 6.07 2.47
C GLU A 49 -18.76 6.29 1.10
N SER A 50 -17.96 6.61 0.08
CA SER A 50 -18.37 6.68 -1.32
C SER A 50 -17.49 5.81 -2.21
N GLU A 51 -17.74 5.75 -3.51
CA GLU A 51 -16.84 5.10 -4.47
C GLU A 51 -16.08 6.11 -5.33
N ASP A 52 -16.10 7.38 -4.89
CA ASP A 52 -15.42 8.48 -5.54
C ASP A 52 -13.92 8.29 -5.43
N ILE A 53 -13.24 8.73 -6.47
CA ILE A 53 -11.81 8.61 -6.58
C ILE A 53 -11.14 9.71 -5.76
N ALA A 54 -10.25 9.27 -4.88
CA ALA A 54 -9.52 10.11 -3.93
C ALA A 54 -7.99 10.02 -4.11
N GLY A 55 -7.52 9.39 -5.19
CA GLY A 55 -6.10 9.27 -5.52
C GLY A 55 -5.74 7.89 -6.08
N ALA A 56 -4.48 7.49 -5.94
CA ALA A 56 -3.97 6.24 -6.50
C ALA A 56 -2.93 5.53 -5.62
N VAL A 57 -2.80 4.23 -5.85
CA VAL A 57 -1.66 3.40 -5.41
C VAL A 57 -1.04 2.73 -6.62
N VAL A 58 0.27 2.89 -6.77
CA VAL A 58 1.03 2.48 -7.95
C VAL A 58 2.21 1.62 -7.55
N HIS A 59 2.29 0.42 -8.12
CA HIS A 59 3.47 -0.44 -8.00
C HIS A 59 4.46 -0.10 -9.10
N LEU A 60 5.56 0.53 -8.72
CA LEU A 60 6.68 0.85 -9.58
C LEU A 60 7.71 -0.29 -9.58
N SER A 61 8.29 -0.56 -10.74
CA SER A 61 9.36 -1.54 -10.91
C SER A 61 10.49 -0.97 -11.76
N GLY A 62 11.70 -1.54 -11.65
CA GLY A 62 12.84 -1.12 -12.46
C GLY A 62 13.36 0.31 -12.18
N ILE A 63 13.01 0.91 -11.04
CA ILE A 63 13.51 2.24 -10.66
C ILE A 63 14.98 2.14 -10.22
N GLU A 64 15.85 3.00 -10.76
CA GLU A 64 17.30 2.92 -10.55
C GLU A 64 17.74 3.18 -9.10
N SER A 65 17.12 4.17 -8.44
CA SER A 65 17.48 4.60 -7.09
C SER A 65 16.33 5.29 -6.38
N TYR A 66 16.44 5.45 -5.05
CA TYR A 66 15.46 6.21 -4.27
C TYR A 66 15.40 7.69 -4.67
N SER A 67 16.53 8.30 -5.05
CA SER A 67 16.53 9.69 -5.54
C SER A 67 15.77 9.86 -6.85
N LYS A 68 15.89 8.90 -7.79
CA LYS A 68 15.12 8.89 -9.04
C LYS A 68 13.63 8.67 -8.79
N LEU A 69 13.28 7.85 -7.80
CA LEU A 69 11.89 7.69 -7.36
C LEU A 69 11.28 9.01 -6.88
N LEU A 70 12.01 9.75 -6.03
CA LEU A 70 11.54 11.03 -5.52
C LEU A 70 11.43 12.09 -6.63
N ASP A 71 12.40 12.13 -7.56
CA ASP A 71 12.36 13.01 -8.74
C ASP A 71 11.13 12.72 -9.62
N PHE A 72 10.83 11.45 -9.89
CA PHE A 72 9.62 11.05 -10.62
C PHE A 72 8.36 11.52 -9.90
N ILE A 73 8.22 11.24 -8.60
CA ILE A 73 7.02 11.61 -7.82
C ILE A 73 6.82 13.13 -7.77
N SER A 74 7.91 13.90 -7.69
CA SER A 74 7.84 15.37 -7.72
C SER A 74 7.29 15.95 -9.02
N LYS A 75 7.22 15.14 -10.09
CA LYS A 75 6.70 15.51 -11.41
C LYS A 75 5.26 15.07 -11.65
N VAL A 76 4.67 14.33 -10.72
CA VAL A 76 3.26 13.95 -10.81
C VAL A 76 2.40 15.22 -10.67
N PRO A 77 1.51 15.53 -11.63
CA PRO A 77 0.64 16.71 -11.61
C PRO A 77 -0.08 16.93 -10.28
N TRP A 78 -0.66 15.88 -9.69
CA TRP A 78 -1.32 15.97 -8.37
C TRP A 78 -0.43 16.53 -7.27
N ILE A 79 0.86 16.20 -7.31
CA ILE A 79 1.86 16.64 -6.34
C ILE A 79 2.37 18.03 -6.70
N GLN A 80 2.66 18.29 -7.98
CA GLN A 80 3.15 19.58 -8.47
C GLN A 80 2.19 20.73 -8.16
N HIS A 81 0.90 20.46 -8.31
CA HIS A 81 -0.16 21.45 -8.07
C HIS A 81 -0.68 21.43 -6.62
N ASP A 82 0.01 20.75 -5.71
CA ASP A 82 -0.34 20.64 -4.30
C ASP A 82 -1.76 20.09 -4.05
N PHE A 83 -2.31 19.35 -5.02
CA PHE A 83 -3.67 18.79 -4.99
C PHE A 83 -3.76 17.53 -4.14
N ALA A 84 -2.66 16.78 -4.04
CA ALA A 84 -2.55 15.54 -3.28
C ALA A 84 -1.37 15.54 -2.31
N TYR A 85 -1.48 14.72 -1.27
CA TYR A 85 -0.32 14.22 -0.52
C TYR A 85 0.14 12.92 -1.16
N GLY A 86 1.44 12.71 -1.27
CA GLY A 86 1.98 11.43 -1.73
C GLY A 86 3.27 11.05 -1.03
N LYS A 87 3.51 9.75 -0.91
CA LYS A 87 4.78 9.20 -0.42
C LYS A 87 5.12 7.92 -1.18
N ALA A 88 6.41 7.67 -1.32
CA ALA A 88 6.96 6.45 -1.89
C ALA A 88 7.52 5.56 -0.79
N PHE A 89 7.35 4.25 -0.98
CA PHE A 89 7.90 3.23 -0.11
C PHE A 89 8.66 2.21 -0.95
N PRO A 90 10.00 2.23 -0.91
CA PRO A 90 10.81 1.10 -1.39
C PRO A 90 10.36 -0.17 -0.71
N PHE A 91 10.20 -1.24 -1.47
CA PHE A 91 9.81 -2.52 -0.90
C PHE A 91 10.45 -3.70 -1.62
N GLY A 92 10.64 -4.77 -0.86
CA GLY A 92 11.20 -6.04 -1.29
C GLY A 92 10.21 -7.18 -1.15
N ASN A 93 10.64 -8.37 -1.55
CA ASN A 93 9.91 -9.60 -1.26
C ASN A 93 9.80 -9.79 0.27
N PHE A 94 8.81 -10.56 0.72
CA PHE A 94 8.63 -10.89 2.14
C PHE A 94 9.69 -11.89 2.64
N VAL A 95 10.94 -11.43 2.77
CA VAL A 95 12.10 -12.22 3.19
C VAL A 95 12.13 -12.37 4.70
N SER A 96 11.60 -11.40 5.45
CA SER A 96 11.53 -11.46 6.93
C SER A 96 10.77 -12.69 7.47
N VAL A 97 9.89 -13.29 6.67
CA VAL A 97 9.24 -14.58 6.99
C VAL A 97 10.24 -15.71 7.25
N GLN A 98 11.45 -15.65 6.66
CA GLN A 98 12.52 -16.64 6.88
C GLN A 98 12.92 -16.73 8.34
N LYS A 99 12.84 -15.62 9.09
CA LYS A 99 13.11 -15.58 10.53
C LYS A 99 12.26 -16.57 11.31
N LEU A 100 11.03 -16.86 10.86
CA LEU A 100 10.12 -17.82 11.51
C LEU A 100 10.61 -19.26 11.37
N PHE A 101 11.26 -19.60 10.25
CA PHE A 101 11.74 -20.95 9.97
C PHE A 101 13.04 -21.27 10.71
N HIS A 102 13.81 -20.24 11.09
CA HIS A 102 15.04 -20.37 11.89
C HIS A 102 14.78 -20.41 13.41
N GLN A 103 13.58 -20.83 13.83
CA GLN A 103 13.15 -20.84 15.24
C GLN A 103 12.81 -22.25 15.71
N ASP A 104 13.48 -23.27 15.15
CA ASP A 104 13.37 -24.69 15.53
C ASP A 104 11.93 -25.20 15.65
N GLY A 105 11.06 -24.74 14.73
CA GLY A 105 9.65 -25.15 14.70
C GLY A 105 8.76 -24.52 15.78
N LYS A 106 9.25 -23.51 16.54
CA LYS A 106 8.48 -22.77 17.56
C LYS A 106 7.10 -22.31 17.08
N TYR A 107 6.97 -21.94 15.81
CA TYR A 107 5.72 -21.43 15.22
C TYR A 107 4.93 -22.49 14.44
N ARG A 108 5.30 -23.76 14.52
CA ARG A 108 4.57 -24.85 13.87
C ARG A 108 3.20 -25.02 14.55
N GLY A 109 2.15 -25.00 13.74
CA GLY A 109 0.78 -25.21 14.22
C GLY A 109 0.11 -23.98 14.83
N VAL A 110 0.72 -22.79 14.71
CA VAL A 110 0.05 -21.54 15.09
C VAL A 110 -1.29 -21.42 14.34
N PRO A 111 -2.39 -21.12 15.03
CA PRO A 111 -3.71 -21.04 14.42
C PRO A 111 -3.80 -19.99 13.31
N MET A 112 -4.59 -20.32 12.29
CA MET A 112 -5.03 -19.37 11.27
C MET A 112 -5.91 -18.27 11.90
N ILE A 113 -6.09 -17.18 11.17
CA ILE A 113 -6.95 -16.07 11.56
C ILE A 113 -8.34 -16.37 11.01
N ASP A 114 -9.32 -16.46 11.90
CA ASP A 114 -10.70 -16.62 11.50
C ASP A 114 -11.25 -15.31 10.94
N ARG A 115 -11.88 -15.40 9.78
CA ARG A 115 -12.55 -14.27 9.16
C ARG A 115 -13.88 -14.05 9.89
N PRO A 116 -14.19 -12.84 10.39
CA PRO A 116 -15.44 -12.60 11.12
C PRO A 116 -16.68 -12.87 10.25
N ARG A 117 -16.55 -12.61 8.95
CA ARG A 117 -17.59 -12.82 7.95
C ARG A 117 -16.99 -13.13 6.58
N PRO A 118 -17.73 -13.81 5.69
CA PRO A 118 -17.30 -14.02 4.31
C PRO A 118 -16.92 -12.71 3.61
N PHE A 119 -15.99 -12.78 2.67
CA PHE A 119 -15.64 -11.65 1.82
C PHE A 119 -16.70 -11.49 0.75
N ASN A 120 -17.33 -10.31 0.65
CA ASN A 120 -18.49 -10.12 -0.22
C ASN A 120 -18.57 -8.74 -0.90
N THR A 121 -17.44 -8.11 -1.21
CA THR A 121 -17.43 -6.81 -1.89
C THR A 121 -17.68 -6.94 -3.40
N SER A 122 -18.54 -6.09 -3.97
CA SER A 122 -18.76 -5.94 -5.41
C SER A 122 -18.86 -4.44 -5.76
N PRO A 123 -17.93 -3.86 -6.56
CA PRO A 123 -16.74 -4.48 -7.16
C PRO A 123 -15.76 -5.02 -6.11
N THR A 124 -14.78 -5.82 -6.52
CA THR A 124 -13.75 -6.34 -5.61
C THR A 124 -12.95 -5.18 -5.02
N ILE A 125 -13.09 -4.97 -3.71
CA ILE A 125 -12.32 -3.98 -2.95
C ILE A 125 -11.12 -4.66 -2.30
N THR A 126 -9.95 -4.05 -2.47
CA THR A 126 -8.73 -4.43 -1.74
C THR A 126 -8.23 -3.27 -0.91
N TRP A 127 -7.49 -3.58 0.15
CA TRP A 127 -6.96 -2.57 1.06
C TRP A 127 -5.44 -2.66 1.08
N TYR A 128 -4.77 -1.54 0.83
CA TYR A 128 -3.36 -1.41 1.09
C TYR A 128 -3.17 -0.93 2.52
N VAL A 129 -2.37 -1.67 3.28
CA VAL A 129 -1.93 -1.29 4.62
C VAL A 129 -0.43 -1.13 4.60
N ILE A 130 0.06 0.06 4.95
CA ILE A 130 1.48 0.33 5.08
C ILE A 130 1.76 0.59 6.55
N LEU A 131 2.64 -0.23 7.11
CA LEU A 131 3.21 -0.10 8.44
C LEU A 131 4.63 0.41 8.26
N SER A 132 4.88 1.69 8.52
CA SER A 132 6.21 2.31 8.41
C SER A 132 6.73 2.64 9.80
N ALA A 133 7.92 2.17 10.12
CA ALA A 133 8.54 2.36 11.42
C ALA A 133 8.82 3.84 11.68
N LYS A 134 8.41 4.34 12.85
CA LYS A 134 8.72 5.71 13.27
C LYS A 134 10.22 5.93 13.51
N LYS A 135 10.92 4.84 13.83
CA LYS A 135 12.38 4.75 13.96
C LYS A 135 12.83 3.45 13.31
N THR A 136 13.77 3.54 12.38
CA THR A 136 14.32 2.38 11.67
C THR A 136 15.29 1.59 12.55
N ASP A 137 16.09 2.30 13.34
CA ASP A 137 17.12 1.67 14.17
C ASP A 137 16.48 0.80 15.26
N GLY A 138 16.82 -0.49 15.26
CA GLY A 138 16.33 -1.48 16.23
C GLY A 138 14.92 -2.03 15.95
N TYR A 139 14.18 -1.49 14.96
CA TYR A 139 12.82 -1.94 14.69
C TYR A 139 12.75 -3.43 14.32
N ASP A 140 13.66 -3.88 13.46
CA ASP A 140 13.67 -5.27 12.99
C ASP A 140 14.04 -6.29 14.08
N ASP A 141 14.83 -5.87 15.07
CA ASP A 141 15.18 -6.68 16.24
C ASP A 141 14.01 -6.77 17.23
N ASP A 142 13.34 -5.64 17.48
CA ASP A 142 12.27 -5.54 18.47
C ASP A 142 10.94 -6.11 17.97
N TYR A 143 10.61 -5.93 16.68
CA TYR A 143 9.28 -6.22 16.13
C TYR A 143 9.30 -7.12 14.89
N GLY A 144 10.43 -7.26 14.21
CA GLY A 144 10.49 -7.89 12.88
C GLY A 144 9.99 -9.34 12.87
N LEU A 145 10.27 -10.11 13.92
CA LEU A 145 9.82 -11.51 14.04
C LEU A 145 8.30 -11.62 14.23
N ASP A 146 7.71 -10.84 15.14
CA ASP A 146 6.29 -10.89 15.45
C ASP A 146 5.44 -10.33 14.30
N ASP A 147 5.90 -9.25 13.68
CA ASP A 147 5.25 -8.66 12.51
C ASP A 147 5.32 -9.61 11.30
N ALA A 148 6.44 -10.31 11.11
CA ALA A 148 6.52 -11.37 10.10
C ALA A 148 5.57 -12.53 10.40
N LEU A 149 5.44 -12.95 11.67
CA LEU A 149 4.48 -13.98 12.06
C LEU A 149 3.05 -13.56 11.72
N GLN A 150 2.66 -12.34 12.07
CA GLN A 150 1.30 -11.85 11.81
C GLN A 150 1.03 -11.69 10.31
N GLY A 151 1.98 -11.14 9.55
CA GLY A 151 1.88 -11.07 8.08
C GLY A 151 1.72 -12.46 7.43
N PHE A 152 2.49 -13.44 7.90
CA PHE A 152 2.38 -14.83 7.42
C PHE A 152 1.03 -15.47 7.77
N ARG A 153 0.50 -15.21 8.97
CA ARG A 153 -0.83 -15.71 9.38
C ARG A 153 -1.94 -15.13 8.49
N LEU A 154 -1.85 -13.85 8.13
CA LEU A 154 -2.81 -13.22 7.20
C LEU A 154 -2.74 -13.84 5.80
N LEU A 155 -1.54 -14.13 5.29
CA LEU A 155 -1.37 -14.85 4.00
C LEU A 155 -1.98 -16.25 4.07
N LYS A 156 -1.65 -17.02 5.12
CA LYS A 156 -2.16 -18.39 5.28
C LYS A 156 -3.67 -18.48 5.43
N SER A 157 -4.28 -17.41 5.94
CA SER A 157 -5.73 -17.32 6.12
C SER A 157 -6.45 -16.76 4.89
N ASN A 158 -5.74 -16.54 3.76
CA ASN A 158 -6.28 -15.93 2.54
C ASN A 158 -6.92 -14.54 2.79
N ILE A 159 -6.40 -13.82 3.78
CA ILE A 159 -6.79 -12.44 4.09
C ILE A 159 -5.85 -11.48 3.37
N ALA A 160 -4.55 -11.68 3.53
CA ALA A 160 -3.56 -10.98 2.70
C ALA A 160 -3.39 -11.72 1.37
N GLU A 161 -3.43 -10.98 0.27
CA GLU A 161 -3.02 -11.47 -1.05
C GLU A 161 -1.52 -11.31 -1.24
N GLU A 162 -0.96 -10.21 -0.73
CA GLU A 162 0.45 -9.89 -0.83
C GLU A 162 0.94 -9.29 0.48
N VAL A 163 2.18 -9.63 0.83
CA VAL A 163 2.95 -9.03 1.93
C VAL A 163 4.33 -8.71 1.38
N PHE A 164 4.85 -7.54 1.74
CA PHE A 164 6.17 -7.07 1.36
C PHE A 164 6.89 -6.49 2.58
N ASP A 165 8.21 -6.58 2.57
CA ASP A 165 9.06 -5.87 3.51
C ASP A 165 9.36 -4.48 2.95
N LEU A 166 9.30 -3.45 3.79
CA LEU A 166 9.85 -2.14 3.42
C LEU A 166 11.37 -2.22 3.37
N GLU A 167 11.97 -1.56 2.37
CA GLU A 167 13.42 -1.45 2.17
C GLU A 167 13.92 -0.05 2.52
N ASP A 168 15.24 0.06 2.71
CA ASP A 168 15.90 1.33 2.99
C ASP A 168 15.43 2.45 2.05
N PRO A 169 15.17 3.65 2.59
CA PRO A 169 15.47 4.10 3.95
C PRO A 169 14.36 3.82 4.98
N GLU A 170 13.35 3.02 4.64
CA GLU A 170 12.20 2.72 5.50
C GLU A 170 12.33 1.33 6.13
N GLN A 171 11.59 1.07 7.20
CA GLN A 171 11.41 -0.28 7.74
C GLN A 171 9.94 -0.54 8.07
N GLY A 172 9.52 -1.79 7.98
CA GLY A 172 8.14 -2.19 8.26
C GLY A 172 7.58 -3.17 7.24
N LYS A 173 6.30 -3.01 6.89
CA LYS A 173 5.54 -3.94 6.05
C LYS A 173 4.54 -3.21 5.16
N ILE A 174 4.33 -3.75 3.95
CA ILE A 174 3.18 -3.44 3.11
C ILE A 174 2.33 -4.69 2.99
N LEU A 175 1.02 -4.54 3.18
CA LEU A 175 0.03 -5.61 3.03
C LEU A 175 -0.99 -5.19 1.99
N ARG A 176 -1.35 -6.10 1.08
CA ARG A 176 -2.56 -5.97 0.27
C ARG A 176 -3.56 -7.00 0.77
N ILE A 177 -4.66 -6.56 1.37
CA ILE A 177 -5.59 -7.42 2.09
C ILE A 177 -7.03 -7.30 1.59
N LYS A 178 -7.78 -8.38 1.76
CA LYS A 178 -9.23 -8.46 1.57
C LYS A 178 -9.92 -8.26 2.90
N ALA A 179 -10.78 -7.25 2.97
CA ALA A 179 -11.65 -6.95 4.10
C ALA A 179 -12.91 -6.27 3.59
N ASN A 180 -14.04 -6.44 4.28
CA ASN A 180 -15.31 -5.87 3.82
C ASN A 180 -15.46 -4.39 4.18
N ASP A 181 -14.77 -3.94 5.23
CA ASP A 181 -14.76 -2.55 5.68
C ASP A 181 -13.45 -2.21 6.40
N ARG A 182 -13.26 -0.93 6.72
CA ARG A 182 -12.06 -0.43 7.40
C ARG A 182 -11.93 -0.97 8.83
N GLU A 183 -13.02 -1.27 9.53
CA GLU A 183 -12.96 -1.79 10.89
C GLU A 183 -12.45 -3.24 10.90
N GLU A 184 -12.84 -4.03 9.91
CA GLU A 184 -12.27 -5.36 9.67
C GLU A 184 -10.76 -5.25 9.38
N VAL A 185 -10.32 -4.30 8.54
CA VAL A 185 -8.88 -4.02 8.32
C VAL A 185 -8.17 -3.70 9.64
N LYS A 186 -8.69 -2.74 10.40
CA LYS A 186 -8.10 -2.33 11.69
C LYS A 186 -8.02 -3.51 12.66
N SER A 187 -8.99 -4.42 12.64
CA SER A 187 -9.00 -5.61 13.49
C SER A 187 -7.87 -6.59 13.17
N TYR A 188 -7.44 -6.68 11.90
CA TYR A 188 -6.27 -7.47 11.50
C TYR A 188 -4.96 -6.76 11.81
N VAL A 189 -4.92 -5.44 11.61
CA VAL A 189 -3.71 -4.61 11.75
C VAL A 189 -3.32 -4.41 13.22
N LYS A 190 -4.29 -4.27 14.12
CA LYS A 190 -4.01 -4.14 15.57
C LYS A 190 -3.31 -5.36 16.19
N GLU A 191 -3.24 -6.48 15.48
CA GLU A 191 -2.57 -7.69 15.97
C GLU A 191 -1.06 -7.71 15.70
N PHE A 192 -0.56 -6.79 14.87
CA PHE A 192 0.88 -6.57 14.72
C PHE A 192 1.46 -5.98 16.02
N ALA A 193 2.60 -6.51 16.45
CA ALA A 193 3.22 -6.09 17.70
C ALA A 193 3.65 -4.63 17.63
N SER A 194 4.22 -4.23 16.49
CA SER A 194 4.63 -2.83 16.24
C SER A 194 3.46 -1.85 16.30
N VAL A 195 2.28 -2.25 15.84
CA VAL A 195 1.07 -1.41 15.89
C VAL A 195 0.59 -1.25 17.32
N ARG A 196 0.48 -2.34 18.09
CA ARG A 196 0.06 -2.29 19.51
C ARG A 196 0.97 -1.42 20.36
N GLN A 197 2.27 -1.44 20.05
CA GLN A 197 3.28 -0.69 20.78
C GLN A 197 3.50 0.73 20.22
N GLY A 198 2.77 1.12 19.17
CA GLY A 198 2.85 2.44 18.56
C GLY A 198 4.18 2.74 17.87
N ALA A 199 4.93 1.70 17.49
CA ALA A 199 6.25 1.77 16.86
C ALA A 199 6.20 2.10 15.37
N VAL A 200 5.03 1.94 14.74
CA VAL A 200 4.80 2.25 13.32
C VAL A 200 3.72 3.32 13.15
N ASP A 201 3.82 4.07 12.07
CA ASP A 201 2.71 4.80 11.46
C ASP A 201 1.93 3.84 10.57
N VAL A 202 0.59 3.93 10.63
CA VAL A 202 -0.32 3.04 9.91
C VAL A 202 -1.10 3.84 8.87
N LEU A 203 -0.85 3.53 7.60
CA LEU A 203 -1.63 4.04 6.48
C LEU A 203 -2.53 2.94 5.93
N ILE A 204 -3.83 3.22 5.81
CA ILE A 204 -4.82 2.29 5.25
C ILE A 204 -5.51 2.98 4.08
N LEU A 205 -5.35 2.42 2.88
CA LEU A 205 -5.91 2.90 1.63
C LEU A 205 -6.92 1.89 1.10
N ARG A 206 -8.17 2.34 0.93
CA ARG A 206 -9.22 1.56 0.28
C ARG A 206 -9.04 1.67 -1.22
N THR A 207 -8.96 0.55 -1.91
CA THR A 207 -8.76 0.52 -3.36
C THR A 207 -9.78 -0.33 -4.06
N LYS A 208 -10.17 0.09 -5.27
CA LYS A 208 -10.94 -0.73 -6.20
C LYS A 208 -10.05 -1.14 -7.35
N SER A 209 -10.17 -2.40 -7.79
CA SER A 209 -9.58 -2.83 -9.05
C SER A 209 -10.40 -2.25 -10.20
N THR A 210 -10.07 -1.05 -10.66
CA THR A 210 -10.59 -0.48 -11.90
C THR A 210 -9.54 -0.50 -13.01
N CYS A 211 -10.00 -0.31 -14.25
CA CYS A 211 -9.08 -0.14 -15.37
C CYS A 211 -8.30 1.17 -15.17
N VAL A 212 -7.00 1.15 -15.50
CA VAL A 212 -6.08 2.30 -15.40
C VAL A 212 -6.63 3.55 -16.11
N TRP A 213 -7.51 3.34 -17.10
CA TRP A 213 -8.04 4.37 -17.97
C TRP A 213 -9.27 5.10 -17.45
N ASP A 214 -9.84 4.73 -16.29
CA ASP A 214 -11.04 5.41 -15.82
C ASP A 214 -10.79 6.92 -15.61
N PHE A 215 -9.56 7.34 -15.29
CA PHE A 215 -9.16 8.74 -15.18
C PHE A 215 -9.00 9.44 -16.53
N SER A 216 -8.60 8.70 -17.56
CA SER A 216 -8.20 9.23 -18.88
C SER A 216 -9.38 9.60 -19.79
N PHE A 217 -10.61 9.30 -19.36
CA PHE A 217 -11.82 9.50 -20.16
C PHE A 217 -12.87 10.42 -19.50
N PHE A 218 -12.52 11.10 -18.40
CA PHE A 218 -13.34 12.16 -17.80
C PHE A 218 -13.11 13.51 -18.47
#